data_AF-A0ABD0LEB3-F1
#
_entry.id   AF-A0ABD0LEB3-F1
#
_cell.length_a   1.000
_cell.length_b   1.000
_cell.length_c   1.000
_cell.angle_alpha   90.00
_cell.angle_beta   90.00
_cell.angle_gamma   90.00
#
_symmetry.space_group_name_H-M   'P 1'
#
loop_
_entity.id
_entity.type
_entity.pdbx_description
1 polymer ?
#
loop_
_entity_poly.entity_id
_entity_poly.type
_entity_poly.pdbx_seq_one_letter_code
_entity_poly.pdbx_strand_id
1 'polypeptide(L)'
;MDVQRNDTNRQTDKAEKALQIARVVGNEEFKASNGWLESFLKRNNLTFGKQCGESGGVDTNTMDKWIDRLPEICEGYAERDIFNVDETGYFYKDTTDKTYFRKGQKCAGGKKARSV
;
A
#
# COMPACT_ATOMS: atom_id res chain seq x y z
N MET A 1 -11.78 -20.44 -4.16
CA MET A 1 -13.12 -19.88 -3.91
C MET A 1 -12.94 -18.65 -3.04
N ASP A 2 -12.77 -17.50 -3.69
CA ASP A 2 -12.54 -16.23 -3.02
C ASP A 2 -13.84 -15.73 -2.42
N VAL A 3 -13.93 -15.80 -1.08
CA VAL A 3 -14.98 -15.10 -0.35
C VAL A 3 -14.68 -13.60 -0.48
N GLN A 4 -15.34 -12.95 -1.45
CA GLN A 4 -15.39 -11.51 -1.57
C GLN A 4 -15.96 -10.94 -0.27
N ARG A 5 -15.09 -10.50 0.65
CA ARG A 5 -15.49 -9.81 1.87
C ARG A 5 -15.96 -8.40 1.48
N ASN A 6 -17.27 -8.18 1.45
CA ASN A 6 -17.87 -6.87 1.21
C ASN A 6 -17.37 -5.83 2.22
N ASP A 7 -17.33 -4.55 1.83
CA ASP A 7 -16.82 -3.43 2.65
C ASP A 7 -17.47 -3.32 4.03
N THR A 8 -18.74 -3.72 4.16
CA THR A 8 -19.47 -3.80 5.44
C THR A 8 -18.84 -4.80 6.41
N ASN A 9 -18.46 -6.00 5.94
CA ASN A 9 -17.78 -7.01 6.77
C ASN A 9 -16.41 -6.51 7.24
N ARG A 10 -15.74 -5.67 6.44
CA ARG A 10 -14.42 -5.14 6.79
C ARG A 10 -14.47 -4.01 7.81
N GLN A 11 -15.60 -3.29 7.90
CA GLN A 11 -15.81 -2.29 8.96
C GLN A 11 -16.20 -2.94 10.28
N THR A 12 -17.03 -3.99 10.25
CA THR A 12 -17.38 -4.76 11.46
C THR A 12 -16.15 -5.40 12.10
N ASP A 13 -15.22 -5.95 11.30
CA ASP A 13 -13.95 -6.51 11.80
C ASP A 13 -13.09 -5.47 12.55
N LYS A 14 -13.12 -4.20 12.11
CA LYS A 14 -12.32 -3.12 12.72
C LYS A 14 -12.92 -2.66 14.04
N ALA A 15 -14.25 -2.55 14.11
CA ALA A 15 -14.95 -2.21 15.34
C ALA A 15 -14.73 -3.30 16.41
N GLU A 16 -14.80 -4.57 16.02
CA GLU A 16 -14.54 -5.70 16.93
C GLU A 16 -13.09 -5.69 17.45
N LYS A 17 -12.10 -5.47 16.57
CA LYS A 17 -10.70 -5.29 17.00
C LYS A 17 -10.51 -4.11 17.96
N ALA A 18 -11.18 -2.99 17.71
CA ALA A 18 -11.09 -1.82 18.59
C ALA A 18 -11.65 -2.12 19.99
N LEU A 19 -12.75 -2.87 20.10
CA LEU A 19 -13.30 -3.35 21.37
C LEU A 19 -12.33 -4.31 22.07
N GLN A 20 -11.71 -5.23 21.34
CA GLN A 20 -10.73 -6.15 21.90
C GLN A 20 -9.52 -5.39 22.49
N ILE A 21 -9.01 -4.39 21.77
CA ILE A 21 -7.94 -3.51 22.27
C ILE A 21 -8.42 -2.78 23.52
N ALA A 22 -9.61 -2.18 23.49
CA ALA A 22 -10.16 -1.43 24.63
C ALA A 22 -10.22 -2.28 25.91
N ARG A 23 -10.64 -3.54 25.81
CA ARG A 23 -10.60 -4.50 26.92
C ARG A 23 -9.19 -4.73 27.45
N VAL A 24 -8.20 -4.90 26.57
CA VAL A 24 -6.80 -5.10 26.96
C VAL A 24 -6.22 -3.88 27.70
N VAL A 25 -6.63 -2.65 27.31
CA VAL A 25 -6.23 -1.42 28.01
C VAL A 25 -7.11 -1.09 29.24
N GLY A 26 -8.05 -1.96 29.61
CA GLY A 26 -8.91 -1.79 30.80
C GLY A 26 -10.06 -0.80 30.63
N ASN A 27 -10.46 -0.49 29.39
CA ASN A 27 -11.59 0.39 29.10
C ASN A 27 -12.79 -0.43 28.61
N GLU A 28 -13.57 -0.97 29.56
CA GLU A 28 -14.73 -1.83 29.27
C GLU A 28 -15.95 -1.06 28.75
N GLU A 29 -16.05 0.24 29.07
CA GLU A 29 -17.16 1.12 28.65
C GLU A 29 -17.01 1.64 27.21
N PHE A 30 -15.88 1.37 26.58
CA PHE A 30 -15.62 1.82 25.21
C PHE A 30 -16.57 1.17 24.20
N LYS A 31 -17.12 2.00 23.30
CA LYS A 31 -18.01 1.56 22.23
C LYS A 31 -17.42 1.92 20.86
N ALA A 32 -17.28 0.93 20.00
CA ALA A 32 -16.89 1.10 18.61
C ALA A 32 -18.08 0.78 17.70
N SER A 33 -18.71 1.82 17.15
CA SER A 33 -19.69 1.70 16.05
C SER A 33 -19.05 2.10 14.72
N ASN A 34 -19.74 1.86 13.60
CA ASN A 34 -19.32 2.38 12.31
C ASN A 34 -19.23 3.92 12.33
N GLY A 35 -20.18 4.60 12.98
CA GLY A 35 -20.14 6.06 13.15
C GLY A 35 -18.97 6.55 14.01
N TRP A 36 -18.54 5.77 15.00
CA TRP A 36 -17.30 6.06 15.75
C TRP A 36 -16.08 5.97 14.83
N LEU A 37 -15.97 4.91 14.02
CA LEU A 37 -14.85 4.75 13.11
C LEU A 37 -14.79 5.89 12.07
N GLU A 38 -15.92 6.26 11.48
CA GLU A 38 -16.01 7.40 10.56
C GLU A 38 -15.58 8.72 11.24
N SER A 39 -16.07 8.97 12.45
CA SER A 39 -15.72 10.15 13.23
C SER A 39 -14.22 10.18 13.59
N PHE A 40 -13.66 9.03 13.95
CA PHE A 40 -12.23 8.87 14.23
C PHE A 40 -11.37 9.16 13.00
N LEU A 41 -11.73 8.58 11.85
CA LEU A 41 -11.01 8.80 10.59
C LEU A 41 -11.07 10.28 10.18
N LYS A 42 -12.26 10.90 10.27
CA LYS A 42 -12.45 12.32 9.97
C LYS A 42 -11.63 13.22 10.89
N ARG A 43 -11.64 12.97 12.21
CA ARG A 43 -10.89 13.75 13.20
C ARG A 43 -9.37 13.67 12.98
N ASN A 44 -8.87 12.52 12.53
CA ASN A 44 -7.45 12.30 12.30
C ASN A 44 -7.00 12.54 10.85
N ASN A 45 -7.89 13.05 9.99
CA ASN A 45 -7.64 13.25 8.57
C ASN A 45 -7.13 11.97 7.88
N LEU A 46 -7.71 10.83 8.21
CA LEU A 46 -7.42 9.54 7.59
C LEU A 46 -8.47 9.22 6.54
N THR A 47 -8.03 8.67 5.41
CA THR A 47 -8.91 8.16 4.35
C THR A 47 -8.52 6.75 3.99
N PHE A 48 -9.48 5.98 3.51
CA PHE A 48 -9.26 4.64 2.99
C PHE A 48 -9.13 4.70 1.48
N GLY A 49 -8.12 4.03 0.91
CA GLY A 49 -7.95 4.01 -0.53
C GLY A 49 -6.82 3.11 -0.98
N LYS A 50 -6.65 3.01 -2.30
CA LYS A 50 -5.58 2.23 -2.91
C LYS A 50 -4.23 2.91 -2.66
N GLN A 51 -3.24 2.12 -2.30
CA GLN A 51 -1.88 2.59 -2.21
C GLN A 51 -1.27 2.70 -3.62
N CYS A 52 -0.74 3.87 -3.98
CA CYS A 52 -0.05 4.02 -5.27
C CYS A 52 1.40 3.51 -5.17
N GLY A 53 1.90 3.05 -6.32
CA GLY A 53 3.31 2.67 -6.52
C GLY A 53 4.28 3.82 -6.31
N GLU A 54 5.56 3.49 -6.26
CA GLU A 54 6.60 4.51 -6.28
C GLU A 54 6.51 5.31 -7.59
N SER A 55 6.42 6.63 -7.49
CA SER A 55 6.67 7.48 -8.65
C SER A 55 8.17 7.71 -8.70
N GLY A 56 8.85 7.13 -9.69
CA GLY A 56 10.28 7.30 -9.87
C GLY A 56 10.63 8.77 -10.09
N GLY A 57 11.27 9.40 -9.11
CA GLY A 57 11.94 10.68 -9.27
C GLY A 57 13.31 10.47 -9.90
N VAL A 58 13.35 9.90 -11.10
CA VAL A 58 14.61 9.62 -11.80
C VAL A 58 15.08 10.90 -12.48
N ASP A 59 16.33 11.29 -12.21
CA ASP A 59 17.01 12.39 -12.90
C ASP A 59 17.20 12.03 -14.38
N THR A 60 16.75 12.92 -15.27
CA THR A 60 16.77 12.67 -16.72
C THR A 60 18.18 12.49 -17.26
N ASN A 61 19.17 13.21 -16.69
CA ASN A 61 20.57 13.04 -17.11
C ASN A 61 21.13 11.67 -16.74
N THR A 62 20.67 11.10 -15.63
CA THR A 62 21.02 9.73 -15.23
C THR A 62 20.36 8.73 -16.18
N MET A 63 19.11 8.98 -16.57
CA MET A 63 18.37 8.13 -17.52
C MET A 63 19.04 8.06 -18.89
N ASP A 64 19.46 9.20 -19.44
CA ASP A 64 20.13 9.26 -20.75
C ASP A 64 21.44 8.44 -20.76
N LYS A 65 22.24 8.52 -19.69
CA LYS A 65 23.47 7.72 -19.56
C LYS A 65 23.21 6.21 -19.50
N TRP A 66 22.08 5.80 -18.92
CA TRP A 66 21.69 4.39 -18.89
C TRP A 66 21.20 3.90 -20.24
N ILE A 67 20.49 4.74 -21.00
CA ILE A 67 20.10 4.45 -22.39
C ILE A 67 21.34 4.17 -23.24
N ASP A 68 22.37 5.02 -23.13
CA ASP A 68 23.60 4.86 -23.92
C ASP A 68 24.37 3.57 -23.58
N ARG A 69 24.28 3.10 -22.33
CA ARG A 69 25.01 1.93 -21.83
C ARG A 69 24.26 0.60 -22.02
N LEU A 70 22.94 0.65 -22.17
CA LEU A 70 22.09 -0.54 -22.33
C LEU A 70 22.54 -1.49 -23.46
N PRO A 71 22.91 -1.00 -24.67
CA PRO A 71 23.38 -1.87 -25.74
C PRO A 71 24.64 -2.68 -25.39
N GLU A 72 25.57 -2.07 -24.66
CA GLU A 72 26.81 -2.73 -24.19
C GLU A 72 26.48 -3.85 -23.18
N ILE A 73 25.53 -3.60 -22.28
CA ILE A 73 25.12 -4.58 -21.25
C ILE A 73 24.38 -5.77 -21.88
N CYS A 74 23.59 -5.52 -22.93
CA CYS A 74 22.82 -6.53 -23.63
C CYS A 74 23.64 -7.29 -24.70
N GLU A 75 24.90 -6.91 -24.94
CA GLU A 75 25.75 -7.56 -25.93
C GLU A 75 25.96 -9.04 -25.59
N GLY A 76 25.76 -9.92 -26.58
CA GLY A 76 25.90 -11.37 -26.42
C GLY A 76 24.68 -12.10 -25.86
N TYR A 77 23.63 -11.38 -25.47
CA TYR A 77 22.33 -11.97 -25.12
C TYR A 77 21.38 -11.96 -26.32
N ALA A 78 20.60 -13.03 -26.50
CA ALA A 78 19.49 -12.97 -27.45
C ALA A 78 18.37 -12.11 -26.88
N GLU A 79 17.59 -11.45 -27.74
CA GLU A 79 16.49 -10.57 -27.31
C GLU A 79 15.51 -11.25 -26.34
N ARG A 80 15.24 -12.55 -26.54
CA ARG A 80 14.38 -13.37 -25.68
C ARG A 80 14.92 -13.61 -24.26
N ASP A 81 16.21 -13.38 -24.05
CA ASP A 81 16.92 -13.62 -22.80
C ASP A 81 17.16 -12.31 -22.02
N ILE A 82 16.65 -11.18 -22.50
CA ILE A 82 16.73 -9.87 -21.84
C ILE A 82 15.40 -9.61 -21.12
N PHE A 83 15.46 -9.53 -19.78
CA PHE A 83 14.28 -9.31 -18.93
C PHE A 83 14.44 -8.01 -18.14
N ASN A 84 13.37 -7.22 -18.06
CA ASN A 84 13.27 -6.15 -17.08
C ASN A 84 12.82 -6.74 -15.74
N VAL A 85 13.60 -6.50 -14.68
CA VAL A 85 13.21 -6.82 -13.30
C VAL A 85 13.33 -5.52 -12.51
N ASP A 86 12.36 -4.64 -12.72
CA ASP A 86 12.28 -3.36 -12.00
C ASP A 86 11.85 -3.56 -10.54
N GLU A 87 11.14 -4.66 -10.25
CA GLU A 87 10.67 -4.95 -8.92
C GLU A 87 10.62 -6.44 -8.57
N THR A 88 11.08 -6.77 -7.36
CA THR A 88 10.82 -8.05 -6.72
C THR A 88 10.20 -7.84 -5.34
N GLY A 89 8.92 -8.16 -5.18
CA GLY A 89 8.20 -8.01 -3.91
C GLY A 89 7.83 -9.35 -3.28
N TYR A 90 8.24 -9.58 -2.03
CA TYR A 90 7.79 -10.73 -1.23
C TYR A 90 6.65 -10.30 -0.30
N PHE A 91 5.43 -10.73 -0.61
CA PHE A 91 4.23 -10.38 0.16
C PHE A 91 3.72 -11.59 0.96
N TYR A 92 4.04 -11.67 2.25
CA TYR A 92 3.49 -12.69 3.14
C TYR A 92 2.17 -12.21 3.78
N LYS A 93 1.05 -12.86 3.42
CA LYS A 93 -0.32 -12.56 3.92
C LYS A 93 -0.82 -11.13 3.67
N ASP A 94 -0.19 -10.39 2.76
CA ASP A 94 -0.70 -9.09 2.32
C ASP A 94 -1.77 -9.28 1.23
N THR A 95 -3.03 -9.21 1.63
CA THR A 95 -4.19 -9.41 0.72
C THR A 95 -4.89 -8.11 0.36
N THR A 96 -4.37 -6.93 0.75
CA THR A 96 -5.10 -5.69 0.48
C THR A 96 -4.25 -4.58 -0.10
N ASP A 97 -4.54 -4.28 -1.37
CA ASP A 97 -4.09 -3.11 -2.13
C ASP A 97 -4.60 -1.77 -1.55
N LYS A 98 -5.51 -1.83 -0.58
CA LYS A 98 -6.14 -0.68 0.07
C LYS A 98 -5.83 -0.62 1.57
N THR A 99 -5.39 0.54 2.03
CA THR A 99 -5.06 0.84 3.42
C THR A 99 -5.55 2.23 3.84
N TYR A 100 -5.45 2.56 5.13
CA TYR A 100 -5.71 3.91 5.62
C TYR A 100 -4.46 4.78 5.51
N PHE A 101 -4.59 5.96 4.94
CA PHE A 101 -3.51 6.94 4.83
C PHE A 101 -4.01 8.35 5.11
N ARG A 102 -3.08 9.28 5.36
CA ARG A 102 -3.42 10.66 5.70
C ARG A 102 -3.90 11.40 4.46
N LYS A 103 -5.06 12.06 4.56
CA LYS A 103 -5.64 12.88 3.49
C LYS A 103 -4.64 13.96 3.06
N GLY A 104 -4.44 14.09 1.75
CA GLY A 104 -3.49 15.05 1.16
C GLY A 104 -2.03 14.58 1.11
N GLN A 105 -1.71 13.41 1.67
CA GLN A 105 -0.40 12.81 1.49
C GLN A 105 -0.28 12.29 0.05
N LYS A 106 0.72 12.78 -0.70
CA LYS A 106 1.04 12.20 -2.01
C LYS A 106 1.44 10.74 -1.80
N CYS A 107 0.79 9.82 -2.52
CA CYS A 107 1.26 8.45 -2.65
C CYS A 107 2.42 8.46 -3.64
N ALA A 108 3.57 8.95 -3.20
CA ALA A 108 4.78 9.04 -4.00
C ALA A 108 5.96 8.53 -3.16
N GLY A 109 6.54 7.40 -3.58
CA GLY A 109 7.92 7.02 -3.25
C GLY A 109 8.26 6.84 -1.76
N GLY A 110 7.32 6.41 -0.94
CA GLY A 110 7.62 6.07 0.46
C GLY A 110 7.91 4.59 0.61
N LYS A 111 8.77 4.19 1.56
CA LYS A 111 8.99 2.78 1.98
C LYS A 111 7.72 1.97 2.33
N LYS A 112 6.58 2.65 2.41
CA LYS A 112 5.27 2.05 2.66
C LYS A 112 4.50 1.81 1.37
N ALA A 113 4.82 2.49 0.27
CA ALA A 113 4.18 2.35 -1.03
C ALA A 113 4.27 0.89 -1.52
N ARG A 114 3.18 0.42 -2.09
CA ARG A 114 3.13 -0.88 -2.75
C ARG A 114 3.63 -0.66 -4.15
N SER A 115 4.84 -1.08 -4.42
CA SER A 115 5.40 -1.09 -5.75
C SER A 115 4.70 -2.26 -6.55
N VAL A 116 4.55 -2.07 -7.87
CA VAL A 116 3.57 -2.76 -8.74
C VAL A 116 4.25 -3.80 -9.60
#